data_AF-A0A381RQL7-F1
#
_entry.id   AF-A0A381RQL7-F1
#
_cell.length_a   1.000
_cell.length_b   1.000
_cell.length_c   1.000
_cell.angle_alpha   90.00
_cell.angle_beta   90.00
_cell.angle_gamma   90.00
#
_symmetry.space_group_name_H-M   'P 1'
#
loop_
_entity.id
_entity.type
_entity.pdbx_description
1 polymer ?
#
loop_
_entity_poly.entity_id
_entity_poly.type
_entity_poly.pdbx_seq_one_letter_code
_entity_poly.pdbx_strand_id
1 'polypeptide(L)'
;MSGIGCSSKTPAYFLGKSHGFNTVHGRMPSVTTGASMVNKSLSFIAVSGDGDTASIGIGQFVHAIRRNLDMVYIIENNGVYGLTKGQYSATVEKGSKKKKGEANVQPPIDLCAMAINLGCSFVARSFSGSKKQLGALIRAAMGHRGMAVIDIISPCVTFSNNDESYKSYNYVKANDEVLHMLDYIPHFTPIGEVDIPEGEYDDIQMFDGS
;
A
#
# COMPACT_ATOMS: atom_id res chain seq x y z
N MET A 1 -5.31 4.95 -9.11
CA MET A 1 -4.08 5.35 -9.84
C MET A 1 -3.09 4.19 -9.85
N SER A 2 -2.32 3.96 -10.91
CA SER A 2 -1.22 2.98 -10.92
C SER A 2 -0.07 3.33 -11.86
N GLY A 3 1.07 2.67 -11.69
CA GLY A 3 2.25 2.75 -12.57
C GLY A 3 2.23 1.71 -13.69
N ILE A 4 3.37 1.03 -13.90
CA ILE A 4 3.49 -0.10 -14.85
C ILE A 4 4.09 -1.33 -14.15
N GLY A 5 3.44 -2.48 -14.32
CA GLY A 5 3.83 -3.76 -13.73
C GLY A 5 2.65 -4.73 -13.65
N CYS A 6 2.86 -5.93 -13.11
CA CYS A 6 1.76 -6.85 -12.81
C CYS A 6 0.78 -6.22 -11.81
N SER A 7 1.32 -5.62 -10.75
CA SER A 7 0.57 -4.89 -9.71
C SER A 7 -0.21 -3.71 -10.27
N SER A 8 0.35 -3.01 -11.25
CA SER A 8 -0.29 -1.82 -11.79
C SER A 8 -1.53 -2.09 -12.64
N LYS A 9 -1.87 -3.37 -12.88
CA LYS A 9 -3.15 -3.77 -13.48
C LYS A 9 -4.30 -3.84 -12.47
N THR A 10 -4.02 -3.77 -11.15
CA THR A 10 -5.01 -3.82 -10.08
C THR A 10 -6.18 -2.84 -10.29
N PRO A 11 -5.96 -1.56 -10.66
CA PRO A 11 -7.08 -0.65 -10.94
C PRO A 11 -7.98 -1.10 -12.09
N ALA A 12 -7.40 -1.67 -13.16
CA ALA A 12 -8.16 -2.14 -14.31
C ALA A 12 -9.03 -3.37 -13.99
N TYR A 13 -8.61 -4.21 -13.04
CA TYR A 13 -9.30 -5.45 -12.70
C TYR A 13 -10.33 -5.29 -11.58
N PHE A 14 -10.03 -4.46 -10.56
CA PHE A 14 -10.78 -4.48 -9.31
C PHE A 14 -11.47 -3.16 -8.99
N LEU A 15 -11.14 -2.08 -9.68
CA LEU A 15 -11.63 -0.73 -9.37
C LEU A 15 -12.64 -0.19 -10.42
N GLY A 16 -13.39 -1.09 -11.07
CA GLY A 16 -14.32 -0.73 -12.16
C GLY A 16 -15.51 0.17 -11.77
N LYS A 17 -15.81 0.31 -10.48
CA LYS A 17 -16.79 1.29 -9.95
C LYS A 17 -16.17 2.65 -9.61
N SER A 18 -14.91 2.87 -9.97
CA SER A 18 -14.17 4.10 -9.67
C SER A 18 -13.43 4.62 -10.90
N HIS A 19 -12.83 5.80 -10.79
CA HIS A 19 -11.97 6.33 -11.84
C HIS A 19 -10.61 5.62 -11.84
N GLY A 20 -10.36 4.81 -12.87
CA GLY A 20 -9.08 4.15 -13.12
C GLY A 20 -8.17 4.99 -14.00
N PHE A 21 -6.91 5.17 -13.60
CA PHE A 21 -5.88 5.79 -14.44
C PHE A 21 -4.56 5.05 -14.28
N ASN A 22 -4.10 4.43 -15.38
CA ASN A 22 -2.81 3.77 -15.51
C ASN A 22 -1.82 4.78 -16.09
N THR A 23 -0.84 5.18 -15.29
CA THR A 23 0.19 6.14 -15.66
C THR A 23 1.36 5.45 -16.36
N VAL A 24 2.50 6.13 -16.49
CA VAL A 24 3.76 5.52 -16.94
C VAL A 24 4.61 5.05 -15.76
N HIS A 25 5.59 4.19 -16.05
CA HIS A 25 6.41 3.51 -15.04
C HIS A 25 7.07 4.49 -14.06
N GLY A 26 6.79 4.31 -12.75
CA GLY A 26 7.30 5.13 -11.65
C GLY A 26 6.84 6.60 -11.66
N ARG A 27 5.78 6.94 -12.38
CA ARG A 27 5.21 8.31 -12.41
C ARG A 27 3.87 8.44 -11.74
N MET A 28 3.31 7.33 -11.27
CA MET A 28 2.06 7.32 -10.50
C MET A 28 2.02 8.38 -9.39
N PRO A 29 3.06 8.56 -8.55
CA PRO A 29 3.00 9.53 -7.45
C PRO A 29 2.93 10.98 -7.96
N SER A 30 3.66 11.30 -9.03
CA SER A 30 3.65 12.63 -9.66
C SER A 30 2.30 12.97 -10.27
N VAL A 31 1.72 12.02 -11.03
CA VAL A 31 0.41 12.22 -11.65
C VAL A 31 -0.68 12.34 -10.59
N THR A 32 -0.63 11.50 -9.55
CA THR A 32 -1.55 11.57 -8.41
C THR A 32 -1.44 12.89 -7.68
N THR A 33 -0.24 13.44 -7.51
CA THR A 33 -0.04 14.78 -6.92
C THR A 33 -0.80 15.83 -7.72
N GLY A 34 -0.66 15.86 -9.05
CA GLY A 34 -1.38 16.80 -9.90
C GLY A 34 -2.91 16.64 -9.80
N ALA A 35 -3.39 15.40 -9.83
CA ALA A 35 -4.83 15.12 -9.72
C ALA A 35 -5.40 15.57 -8.36
N SER A 36 -4.70 15.30 -7.27
CA SER A 36 -5.07 15.72 -5.91
C SER A 36 -5.08 17.24 -5.75
N MET A 37 -4.17 17.95 -6.40
CA MET A 37 -4.15 19.42 -6.35
C MET A 37 -5.38 20.05 -7.01
N VAL A 38 -5.91 19.42 -8.06
CA VAL A 38 -7.07 19.92 -8.80
C VAL A 38 -8.38 19.50 -8.12
N ASN A 39 -8.47 18.25 -7.65
CA ASN A 39 -9.68 17.74 -7.05
C ASN A 39 -9.42 17.09 -5.69
N LYS A 40 -9.60 17.89 -4.63
CA LYS A 40 -9.40 17.49 -3.24
C LYS A 40 -10.57 16.70 -2.64
N SER A 41 -11.70 16.57 -3.33
CA SER A 41 -12.85 15.80 -2.82
C SER A 41 -12.76 14.31 -3.13
N LEU A 42 -11.83 13.90 -4.01
CA LEU A 42 -11.59 12.50 -4.34
C LEU A 42 -10.66 11.83 -3.33
N SER A 43 -10.95 10.58 -3.01
CA SER A 43 -10.02 9.69 -2.30
C SER A 43 -9.06 9.04 -3.30
N PHE A 44 -7.76 9.20 -3.09
CA PHE A 44 -6.73 8.66 -3.98
C PHE A 44 -6.20 7.32 -3.45
N ILE A 45 -6.49 6.25 -4.19
CA ILE A 45 -5.88 4.93 -3.99
C ILE A 45 -4.86 4.71 -5.11
N ALA A 46 -3.63 4.47 -4.71
CA ALA A 46 -2.49 4.28 -5.57
C ALA A 46 -1.91 2.89 -5.41
N VAL A 47 -1.81 2.14 -6.51
CA VAL A 47 -1.25 0.79 -6.51
C VAL A 47 -0.01 0.74 -7.39
N SER A 48 1.11 0.32 -6.81
CA SER A 48 2.40 0.22 -7.48
C SER A 48 3.10 -1.09 -7.10
N GLY A 49 4.06 -1.51 -7.92
CA GLY A 49 4.96 -2.61 -7.57
C GLY A 49 6.19 -2.09 -6.85
N ASP A 50 6.93 -2.99 -6.20
CA ASP A 50 8.25 -2.71 -5.63
C ASP A 50 9.23 -2.12 -6.65
N GLY A 51 9.33 -2.67 -7.87
CA GLY A 51 10.21 -2.11 -8.92
C GLY A 51 9.74 -0.73 -9.42
N ASP A 52 8.42 -0.54 -9.56
CA ASP A 52 7.82 0.74 -9.97
C ASP A 52 8.03 1.83 -8.89
N THR A 53 8.05 1.45 -7.61
CA THR A 53 8.26 2.35 -6.47
C THR A 53 9.74 2.51 -6.10
N ALA A 54 10.43 1.44 -5.71
CA ALA A 54 11.78 1.47 -5.12
C ALA A 54 12.90 1.67 -6.16
N SER A 55 12.62 1.52 -7.45
CA SER A 55 13.61 1.76 -8.52
C SER A 55 13.31 3.06 -9.26
N ILE A 56 12.62 3.02 -10.40
CA ILE A 56 12.44 4.22 -11.24
C ILE A 56 11.53 5.29 -10.61
N GLY A 57 10.65 4.90 -9.69
CA GLY A 57 9.72 5.79 -8.99
C GLY A 57 10.23 6.40 -7.69
N ILE A 58 11.43 6.04 -7.22
CA ILE A 58 11.85 6.30 -5.84
C ILE A 58 11.87 7.79 -5.50
N GLY A 59 12.34 8.64 -6.42
CA GLY A 59 12.33 10.09 -6.19
C GLY A 59 10.92 10.65 -6.03
N GLN A 60 9.96 10.15 -6.81
CA GLN A 60 8.57 10.61 -6.74
C GLN A 60 7.88 10.11 -5.47
N PHE A 61 8.16 8.86 -5.07
CA PHE A 61 7.71 8.30 -3.80
C PHE A 61 8.20 9.13 -2.60
N VAL A 62 9.51 9.41 -2.55
CA VAL A 62 10.14 10.23 -1.50
C VAL A 62 9.44 11.59 -1.39
N HIS A 63 9.24 12.28 -2.50
CA HIS A 63 8.64 13.60 -2.47
C HIS A 63 7.11 13.59 -2.26
N ALA A 64 6.41 12.50 -2.59
CA ALA A 64 5.01 12.35 -2.24
C ALA A 64 4.85 12.23 -0.72
N ILE A 65 5.70 11.45 -0.05
CA ILE A 65 5.74 11.34 1.41
C ILE A 65 6.06 12.69 2.06
N ARG A 66 7.12 13.36 1.60
CA ARG A 66 7.55 14.66 2.16
C ARG A 66 6.48 15.76 2.05
N ARG A 67 5.58 15.66 1.08
CA ARG A 67 4.45 16.59 0.90
C ARG A 67 3.22 16.21 1.73
N ASN A 68 3.26 15.07 2.42
CA ASN A 68 2.12 14.45 3.10
C ASN A 68 0.88 14.41 2.19
N LEU A 69 1.07 13.97 0.95
CA LEU A 69 -0.02 13.91 -0.02
C LEU A 69 -1.14 13.00 0.50
N ASP A 70 -2.38 13.49 0.50
CA ASP A 70 -3.56 12.76 0.98
C ASP A 70 -3.90 11.61 0.02
N MET A 71 -3.26 10.45 0.26
CA MET A 71 -3.38 9.27 -0.59
C MET A 71 -3.00 7.99 0.15
N VAL A 72 -3.65 6.89 -0.22
CA VAL A 72 -3.27 5.54 0.18
C VAL A 72 -2.34 4.95 -0.89
N TYR A 73 -1.06 4.78 -0.55
CA TYR A 73 -0.02 4.18 -1.38
C TYR A 73 0.16 2.70 -1.03
N ILE A 74 -0.33 1.83 -1.90
CA ILE A 74 -0.20 0.37 -1.79
C ILE A 74 0.94 -0.11 -2.69
N ILE A 75 1.92 -0.77 -2.08
CA ILE A 75 3.06 -1.38 -2.77
C ILE A 75 2.84 -2.90 -2.76
N GLU A 76 2.65 -3.50 -3.92
CA GLU A 76 2.65 -4.96 -4.06
C GLU A 76 4.09 -5.44 -4.26
N ASN A 77 4.73 -5.86 -3.18
CA ASN A 77 6.14 -6.16 -3.10
C ASN A 77 6.42 -7.66 -3.21
N ASN A 78 6.99 -8.06 -4.34
CA ASN A 78 7.24 -9.45 -4.69
C ASN A 78 8.73 -9.77 -4.91
N GLY A 79 9.61 -8.76 -4.79
CA GLY A 79 11.06 -8.86 -4.95
C GLY A 79 11.52 -8.91 -6.42
N VAL A 80 10.61 -8.80 -7.39
CA VAL A 80 10.92 -9.00 -8.82
C VAL A 80 10.07 -8.14 -9.76
N TYR A 81 10.64 -7.78 -10.90
CA TYR A 81 9.89 -7.28 -12.04
C TYR A 81 9.12 -8.42 -12.74
N GLY A 82 7.99 -8.84 -12.16
CA GLY A 82 7.21 -9.98 -12.66
C GLY A 82 6.78 -9.83 -14.13
N LEU A 83 6.35 -8.63 -14.54
CA LEU A 83 5.85 -8.38 -15.89
C LEU A 83 6.94 -8.52 -16.96
N THR A 84 8.19 -8.18 -16.64
CA THR A 84 9.34 -8.24 -17.56
C THR A 84 10.07 -9.58 -17.50
N LYS A 85 9.44 -10.62 -16.93
CA LYS A 85 9.97 -11.99 -16.75
C LYS A 85 10.96 -12.13 -15.57
N GLY A 86 10.70 -11.40 -14.50
CA GLY A 86 11.16 -11.73 -13.15
C GLY A 86 12.53 -11.21 -12.75
N GLN A 87 13.10 -10.21 -13.42
CA GLN A 87 14.35 -9.52 -13.00
C GLN A 87 14.25 -9.12 -11.53
N TYR A 88 15.35 -9.13 -10.79
CA TYR A 88 15.29 -8.74 -9.39
C TYR A 88 15.00 -7.25 -9.23
N SER A 89 14.14 -6.91 -8.28
CA SER A 89 13.83 -5.53 -7.92
C SER A 89 14.82 -5.00 -6.87
N ALA A 90 14.74 -3.70 -6.54
CA ALA A 90 15.55 -3.09 -5.49
C ALA A 90 15.18 -3.55 -4.07
N THR A 91 14.10 -4.32 -3.89
CA THR A 91 13.69 -4.85 -2.58
C THR A 91 14.13 -6.30 -2.37
N VAL A 92 14.76 -6.93 -3.38
CA VAL A 92 15.26 -8.30 -3.31
C VAL A 92 16.35 -8.44 -2.24
N GLU A 93 16.40 -9.59 -1.59
CA GLU A 93 17.37 -9.89 -0.57
C GLU A 93 18.81 -9.91 -1.13
N LYS A 94 19.78 -9.51 -0.31
CA LYS A 94 21.20 -9.68 -0.63
C LYS A 94 21.51 -11.18 -0.63
N GLY A 95 22.22 -11.63 -1.65
CA GLY A 95 22.58 -13.03 -1.84
C GLY A 95 21.62 -13.82 -2.74
N SER A 96 20.41 -13.32 -3.02
CA SER A 96 19.47 -13.99 -3.94
C SER A 96 20.10 -14.18 -5.31
N LYS A 97 19.98 -15.40 -5.87
CA LYS A 97 20.66 -15.76 -7.12
C LYS A 97 19.71 -16.45 -8.10
N LYS A 98 19.66 -15.94 -9.33
CA LYS A 98 18.95 -16.63 -10.41
C LYS A 98 19.79 -17.78 -10.96
N LYS A 99 19.13 -18.80 -11.49
CA LYS A 99 19.77 -19.98 -12.14
C LYS A 99 20.90 -19.63 -13.13
N LYS A 100 20.82 -18.49 -13.83
CA LYS A 100 21.82 -18.02 -14.81
C LYS A 100 22.33 -16.60 -14.53
N GLY A 101 22.53 -16.23 -13.26
CA GLY A 101 23.02 -14.90 -12.90
C GLY A 101 23.97 -14.90 -11.72
N GLU A 102 24.57 -13.75 -11.46
CA GLU A 102 25.30 -13.49 -10.24
C GLU A 102 24.35 -13.29 -9.06
N ALA A 103 24.85 -13.53 -7.85
CA ALA A 103 24.10 -13.24 -6.64
C ALA A 103 23.96 -11.73 -6.46
N ASN A 104 22.81 -11.28 -5.96
CA ASN A 104 22.63 -9.86 -5.62
C ASN A 104 23.62 -9.46 -4.49
N VAL A 105 24.47 -8.48 -4.75
CA VAL A 105 25.43 -7.96 -3.74
C VAL A 105 24.90 -6.73 -3.00
N GLN A 106 23.84 -6.11 -3.51
CA GLN A 106 23.28 -4.87 -2.96
C GLN A 106 22.30 -5.18 -1.83
N PRO A 107 22.31 -4.40 -0.74
CA PRO A 107 21.29 -4.53 0.30
C PRO A 107 19.90 -4.13 -0.22
N PRO A 108 18.81 -4.79 0.24
CA PRO A 108 17.45 -4.42 -0.14
C PRO A 108 17.09 -3.02 0.37
N ILE A 109 16.26 -2.32 -0.40
CA ILE A 109 15.57 -1.12 0.06
C ILE A 109 14.32 -1.54 0.86
N ASP A 110 14.28 -1.19 2.15
CA ASP A 110 13.06 -1.30 2.95
C ASP A 110 12.20 -0.03 2.79
N LEU A 111 11.10 -0.15 2.07
CA LEU A 111 10.18 0.96 1.77
C LEU A 111 9.41 1.46 3.01
N CYS A 112 9.12 0.59 3.99
CA CYS A 112 8.50 1.00 5.25
C CYS A 112 9.49 1.80 6.10
N ALA A 113 10.71 1.29 6.28
CA ALA A 113 11.76 1.99 7.01
C ALA A 113 12.07 3.35 6.37
N MET A 114 12.13 3.40 5.04
CA MET A 114 12.27 4.64 4.29
C MET A 114 11.11 5.60 4.52
N ALA A 115 9.86 5.12 4.46
CA ALA A 115 8.69 5.96 4.69
C ALA A 115 8.66 6.54 6.10
N ILE A 116 9.00 5.74 7.12
CA ILE A 116 9.14 6.19 8.52
C ILE A 116 10.22 7.27 8.63
N ASN A 117 11.41 7.03 8.07
CA ASN A 117 12.51 8.00 8.10
C ASN A 117 12.20 9.32 7.39
N LEU A 118 11.30 9.29 6.40
CA LEU A 118 10.84 10.48 5.68
C LEU A 118 9.68 11.21 6.39
N GLY A 119 9.20 10.70 7.53
CA GLY A 119 8.14 11.30 8.32
C GLY A 119 6.73 10.94 7.86
N CYS A 120 6.54 9.80 7.20
CA CYS A 120 5.21 9.33 6.84
C CYS A 120 4.38 9.01 8.10
N SER A 121 3.20 9.63 8.21
CA SER A 121 2.32 9.53 9.38
C SER A 121 1.56 8.22 9.50
N PHE A 122 1.49 7.42 8.44
CA PHE A 122 0.90 6.09 8.46
C PHE A 122 1.76 5.15 7.61
N VAL A 123 2.34 4.13 8.26
CA VAL A 123 3.15 3.11 7.58
C VAL A 123 2.75 1.75 8.12
N ALA A 124 2.44 0.82 7.21
CA ALA A 124 2.12 -0.55 7.54
C ALA A 124 2.80 -1.52 6.57
N ARG A 125 3.05 -2.75 7.05
CA ARG A 125 3.44 -3.88 6.23
C ARG A 125 2.47 -5.03 6.49
N SER A 126 2.05 -5.73 5.44
CA SER A 126 1.12 -6.85 5.51
C SER A 126 1.49 -7.93 4.51
N PHE A 127 0.87 -9.09 4.64
CA PHE A 127 0.94 -10.17 3.65
C PHE A 127 -0.37 -10.25 2.85
N SER A 128 -0.29 -10.52 1.55
CA SER A 128 -1.48 -10.64 0.68
C SER A 128 -2.39 -11.81 1.06
N GLY A 129 -1.86 -12.84 1.73
CA GLY A 129 -2.66 -13.95 2.29
C GLY A 129 -3.39 -13.62 3.60
N SER A 130 -2.97 -12.58 4.33
CA SER A 130 -3.53 -12.20 5.63
C SER A 130 -4.75 -11.28 5.49
N LYS A 131 -5.81 -11.81 4.85
CA LYS A 131 -7.00 -11.05 4.43
C LYS A 131 -7.63 -10.16 5.51
N LYS A 132 -7.76 -10.68 6.74
CA LYS A 132 -8.36 -9.94 7.87
C LYS A 132 -7.53 -8.70 8.23
N GLN A 133 -6.24 -8.90 8.47
CA GLN A 133 -5.30 -7.82 8.78
C GLN A 133 -5.21 -6.81 7.64
N LEU A 134 -5.04 -7.28 6.41
CA LEU A 134 -4.92 -6.39 5.25
C LEU A 134 -6.18 -5.54 5.05
N GLY A 135 -7.37 -6.13 5.23
CA GLY A 135 -8.63 -5.40 5.17
C GLY A 135 -8.72 -4.29 6.23
N ALA A 136 -8.33 -4.59 7.47
CA ALA A 136 -8.29 -3.59 8.55
C ALA A 136 -7.29 -2.46 8.25
N LEU A 137 -6.09 -2.80 7.77
CA LEU A 137 -5.06 -1.81 7.42
C LEU A 137 -5.47 -0.90 6.26
N ILE A 138 -6.11 -1.44 5.22
CA ILE A 138 -6.61 -0.62 4.11
C ILE A 138 -7.72 0.32 4.59
N ARG A 139 -8.66 -0.16 5.43
CA ARG A 139 -9.71 0.69 6.03
C ARG A 139 -9.11 1.81 6.88
N ALA A 140 -8.12 1.49 7.72
CA ALA A 140 -7.41 2.48 8.54
C ALA A 140 -6.68 3.51 7.68
N ALA A 141 -5.99 3.08 6.61
CA ALA A 141 -5.31 3.97 5.70
C ALA A 141 -6.28 4.88 4.92
N MET A 142 -7.47 4.39 4.57
CA MET A 142 -8.50 5.22 3.93
C MET A 142 -9.13 6.25 4.88
N GLY A 143 -9.14 5.98 6.19
CA GLY A 143 -9.55 6.94 7.22
C GLY A 143 -8.46 7.94 7.61
N HIS A 144 -7.21 7.66 7.26
CA HIS A 144 -6.06 8.52 7.54
C HIS A 144 -6.07 9.77 6.65
N ARG A 145 -5.79 10.94 7.23
CA ARG A 145 -5.67 12.22 6.50
C ARG A 145 -4.21 12.51 6.22
N GLY A 146 -3.78 12.30 4.99
CA GLY A 146 -2.38 12.45 4.57
C GLY A 146 -1.83 11.19 3.90
N MET A 147 -0.51 11.07 3.86
CA MET A 147 0.14 9.95 3.21
C MET A 147 0.04 8.70 4.08
N ALA A 148 -0.53 7.64 3.51
CA ALA A 148 -0.55 6.30 4.09
C ALA A 148 0.16 5.30 3.18
N VAL A 149 1.26 4.71 3.66
CA VAL A 149 2.05 3.71 2.90
C VAL A 149 1.76 2.31 3.45
N ILE A 150 1.34 1.40 2.57
CA ILE A 150 1.17 -0.02 2.88
C ILE A 150 2.07 -0.84 1.96
N ASP A 151 3.08 -1.48 2.53
CA ASP A 151 3.93 -2.46 1.85
C ASP A 151 3.33 -3.86 1.99
N ILE A 152 2.79 -4.41 0.91
CA ILE A 152 2.16 -5.73 0.90
C ILE A 152 3.13 -6.73 0.30
N ILE A 153 3.63 -7.64 1.13
CA ILE A 153 4.37 -8.80 0.66
C ILE A 153 3.40 -9.66 -0.17
N SER A 154 3.68 -9.78 -1.47
CA SER A 154 2.82 -10.45 -2.44
C SER A 154 3.62 -11.46 -3.27
N PRO A 155 3.62 -12.76 -2.92
CA PRO A 155 4.49 -13.73 -3.57
C PRO A 155 4.25 -13.86 -5.07
N CYS A 156 5.33 -13.75 -5.87
CA CYS A 156 5.27 -14.05 -7.30
C CYS A 156 5.58 -15.54 -7.54
N VAL A 157 4.53 -16.36 -7.63
CA VAL A 157 4.64 -17.82 -7.83
C VAL A 157 5.45 -18.23 -9.05
N THR A 158 5.46 -17.40 -10.10
CA THR A 158 6.14 -17.70 -11.36
C THR A 158 7.66 -17.47 -11.30
N PHE A 159 8.12 -16.46 -10.55
CA PHE A 159 9.51 -15.96 -10.66
C PHE A 159 10.26 -15.83 -9.33
N SER A 160 9.57 -15.74 -8.19
CA SER A 160 10.16 -15.40 -6.88
C SER A 160 9.58 -16.22 -5.72
N ASN A 161 9.12 -17.45 -5.99
CA ASN A 161 8.61 -18.36 -4.98
C ASN A 161 9.58 -19.52 -4.76
N ASN A 162 10.66 -19.24 -4.04
CA ASN A 162 11.74 -20.16 -3.71
C ASN A 162 12.23 -19.89 -2.27
N ASP A 163 13.04 -20.78 -1.73
CA ASP A 163 13.50 -20.71 -0.33
C ASP A 163 14.47 -19.56 -0.06
N GLU A 164 15.04 -18.95 -1.11
CA GLU A 164 15.92 -17.78 -1.01
C GLU A 164 15.16 -16.46 -0.82
N SER A 165 13.86 -16.45 -1.13
CA SER A 165 13.04 -15.24 -1.12
C SER A 165 12.25 -15.14 0.17
N TYR A 166 12.48 -14.06 0.93
CA TYR A 166 11.68 -13.74 2.12
C TYR A 166 10.25 -13.31 1.77
N LYS A 167 9.97 -13.12 0.48
CA LYS A 167 8.65 -12.80 -0.06
C LYS A 167 7.98 -14.02 -0.69
N SER A 168 8.58 -15.20 -0.56
CA SER A 168 7.97 -16.46 -0.99
C SER A 168 6.83 -16.86 -0.07
N TYR A 169 5.92 -17.66 -0.60
CA TYR A 169 4.77 -18.15 0.17
C TYR A 169 5.21 -19.03 1.35
N ASN A 170 6.22 -19.88 1.13
CA ASN A 170 6.74 -20.78 2.16
C ASN A 170 7.40 -20.00 3.30
N TYR A 171 8.24 -19.01 2.96
CA TYR A 171 8.92 -18.21 3.97
C TYR A 171 7.92 -17.44 4.83
N VAL A 172 6.96 -16.73 4.20
CA VAL A 172 5.99 -15.94 4.95
C VAL A 172 5.13 -16.84 5.85
N LYS A 173 4.67 -17.99 5.35
CA LYS A 173 3.91 -18.94 6.18
C LYS A 173 4.70 -19.54 7.34
N ALA A 174 5.98 -19.81 7.14
CA ALA A 174 6.84 -20.35 8.20
C ALA A 174 7.13 -19.32 9.29
N ASN A 175 6.93 -18.03 9.02
CA ASN A 175 7.19 -16.91 9.92
C ASN A 175 5.91 -16.08 10.19
N ASP A 176 4.73 -16.68 10.05
CA ASP A 176 3.45 -16.01 10.29
C ASP A 176 3.10 -16.13 11.79
N GLU A 177 3.48 -15.12 12.55
CA GLU A 177 3.12 -14.99 13.96
C GLU A 177 2.08 -13.88 14.15
N VAL A 178 0.86 -14.28 14.53
CA VAL A 178 -0.21 -13.32 14.83
C VAL A 178 -0.06 -12.84 16.27
N LEU A 179 0.50 -11.64 16.43
CA LEU A 179 0.64 -11.01 17.76
C LEU A 179 -0.70 -10.48 18.28
N HIS A 180 -1.50 -9.85 17.40
CA HIS A 180 -2.79 -9.27 17.74
C HIS A 180 -3.78 -9.39 16.57
N MET A 181 -5.06 -9.58 16.90
CA MET A 181 -6.13 -9.35 15.93
C MET A 181 -6.29 -7.84 15.75
N LEU A 182 -5.99 -7.37 14.54
CA LEU A 182 -6.21 -5.98 14.16
C LEU A 182 -7.63 -5.85 13.63
N ASP A 183 -8.38 -4.94 14.24
CA ASP A 183 -9.62 -4.44 13.69
C ASP A 183 -9.55 -2.93 13.55
N TYR A 184 -10.40 -2.38 12.69
CA TYR A 184 -10.48 -0.94 12.47
C TYR A 184 -11.77 -0.41 13.10
N ILE A 185 -11.62 0.38 14.15
CA ILE A 185 -12.73 1.15 14.73
C ILE A 185 -12.70 2.52 14.03
N PRO A 186 -13.71 2.86 13.21
CA PRO A 186 -13.74 4.14 12.53
C PRO A 186 -13.78 5.28 13.54
N HIS A 187 -13.17 6.42 13.17
CA HIS A 187 -13.33 7.63 13.96
C HIS A 187 -14.79 8.08 13.85
N PHE A 188 -15.55 7.88 14.92
CA PHE A 188 -16.87 8.45 15.07
C PHE A 188 -16.72 9.88 15.56
N THR A 189 -17.36 10.83 14.88
CA THR A 189 -17.80 12.03 15.56
C THR A 189 -18.69 11.54 16.71
N PRO A 190 -18.44 11.92 17.98
CA PRO A 190 -19.47 11.78 18.99
C PRO A 190 -20.77 12.33 18.38
N ILE A 191 -21.91 11.70 18.67
CA ILE A 191 -23.20 12.37 18.46
C ILE A 191 -22.98 13.79 18.99
N GLY A 192 -23.06 14.79 18.09
CA GLY A 192 -22.71 16.16 18.47
C GLY A 192 -23.45 16.53 19.75
N GLU A 193 -22.93 17.46 20.54
CA GLU A 193 -23.80 18.13 21.51
C GLU A 193 -25.02 18.62 20.73
N VAL A 194 -26.12 17.89 20.86
CA VAL A 194 -27.40 18.28 20.26
C VAL A 194 -27.92 19.29 21.27
N ASP A 195 -27.84 20.56 20.92
CA ASP A 195 -28.52 21.62 21.66
C ASP A 195 -30.03 21.37 21.50
N ILE A 196 -30.59 20.52 22.38
CA ILE A 196 -32.02 20.27 22.46
C ILE A 196 -32.59 21.32 23.43
N PRO A 197 -33.45 22.23 22.95
CA PRO A 197 -34.10 23.21 23.81
C PRO A 197 -34.93 22.54 24.92
N GLU A 198 -35.07 23.22 26.05
CA GLU A 198 -35.85 22.71 27.18
C GLU A 198 -37.31 22.41 26.77
N GLY A 199 -37.71 21.14 26.87
CA GLY A 199 -39.05 20.67 26.50
C GLY A 199 -39.18 20.05 25.11
N GLU A 200 -38.11 20.03 24.31
CA GLU A 200 -38.08 19.32 23.02
C GLU A 200 -37.36 17.96 23.14
N TYR A 201 -37.55 17.11 22.13
CA TYR A 201 -36.83 15.85 21.97
C TYR A 201 -36.44 15.67 20.50
N ASP A 202 -35.32 15.01 20.27
CA ASP A 202 -34.85 14.63 18.92
C ASP A 202 -34.59 13.12 18.89
N ASP A 203 -35.05 12.47 17.82
CA ASP A 203 -34.92 11.02 17.66
C ASP A 203 -33.53 10.70 17.11
N ILE A 204 -32.62 10.36 18.00
CA ILE A 204 -31.25 10.01 17.61
C ILE A 204 -31.23 8.57 17.08
N GLN A 205 -30.97 8.43 15.79
CA GLN A 205 -30.72 7.12 15.19
C GLN A 205 -29.38 6.58 15.69
N MET A 206 -29.45 5.61 16.60
CA MET A 206 -28.29 4.84 17.07
C MET A 206 -27.64 4.10 15.89
N PHE A 207 -26.31 4.03 15.88
CA PHE A 207 -25.58 3.23 14.91
C PHE A 207 -25.86 1.73 15.13
N ASP A 208 -25.97 0.98 14.04
CA ASP A 208 -26.14 -0.48 14.01
C ASP A 208 -24.79 -1.19 14.23
N GLY A 209 -24.18 -0.97 15.41
CA GLY A 209 -22.83 -1.38 15.78
C GLY A 209 -22.28 -2.60 15.02
N SER A 210 -21.58 -2.34 13.91
CA SER A 210 -20.92 -3.31 13.04
C SER A 210 -19.56 -2.85 12.59
#